data_AF-A0A9E4V8T6-F1
#
_entry.id   AF-A0A9E4V8T6-F1
#
_cell.length_a   1.000
_cell.length_b   1.000
_cell.length_c   1.000
_cell.angle_alpha   90.00
_cell.angle_beta   90.00
_cell.angle_gamma   90.00
#
_symmetry.space_group_name_H-M   'P 1'
#
loop_
_entity.id
_entity.type
_entity.pdbx_description
1 polymer ?
#
loop_
_entity_poly.entity_id
_entity_poly.type
_entity_poly.pdbx_seq_one_letter_code
_entity_poly.pdbx_strand_id
1 'polypeptide(L)'
;MFTRRMLPVSILLTLVLTLMVTASVSAQEADLGGQAVFRDTDAASDSLVMNFSGVPALPVGSAYEGWLLDADGGKLSVGILVRSGTADIVQTYVSPSGENLAASYSRFAISIEPVPDPDPSTPGPIAYSDAVPASVFPHVGHLVVAWGSNPDAKGIAVGFLEQMGVAARHANLAADSSSLADKQKHAQHVINIVEGLGGPGDGFGVLNYGADLIKHAGFSKSAAADDESVGDGADAATAAAQSGVGFAERARDEAAVAVASGTSEFRLDIALDNMVSLTANGVGAAEAAYT
;
A
#
# COMPACT_ATOMS: atom_id res chain seq x y z
N MET A 1 -11.99 -17.96 29.50
CA MET A 1 -10.73 -17.25 29.20
C MET A 1 -10.14 -17.97 27.98
N PHE A 2 -10.56 -17.56 26.79
CA PHE A 2 -10.20 -18.24 25.53
C PHE A 2 -8.91 -17.62 25.00
N THR A 3 -7.92 -18.46 24.73
CA THR A 3 -6.65 -18.09 24.10
C THR A 3 -6.95 -17.63 22.67
N ARG A 4 -6.71 -16.34 22.41
CA ARG A 4 -6.87 -15.70 21.09
C ARG A 4 -5.70 -16.17 20.21
N ARG A 5 -6.01 -16.80 19.06
CA ARG A 5 -5.01 -17.31 18.10
C ARG A 5 -4.62 -16.19 17.14
N MET A 6 -3.33 -16.01 16.85
CA MET A 6 -2.81 -14.93 16.00
C MET A 6 -2.68 -15.41 14.55
N LEU A 7 -3.08 -14.61 13.56
CA LEU A 7 -2.55 -14.78 12.21
C LEU A 7 -1.21 -14.01 12.16
N PRO A 8 -0.14 -14.57 11.61
CA PRO A 8 1.04 -13.78 11.27
C PRO A 8 0.81 -13.14 9.90
N VAL A 9 0.44 -11.86 9.84
CA VAL A 9 0.71 -11.07 8.62
C VAL A 9 2.22 -10.90 8.57
N SER A 10 2.95 -11.54 7.64
CA SER A 10 4.37 -11.26 7.36
C SER A 10 4.70 -11.45 5.87
N ILE A 11 5.43 -10.48 5.31
CA ILE A 11 5.99 -10.50 3.95
C ILE A 11 7.49 -10.84 4.06
N LEU A 12 7.92 -12.09 3.82
CA LEU A 12 9.08 -12.42 2.97
C LEU A 12 9.46 -13.93 2.90
N LEU A 13 10.12 -14.23 1.78
CA LEU A 13 10.81 -15.40 1.22
C LEU A 13 11.23 -16.60 2.12
N THR A 14 10.95 -17.78 1.55
CA THR A 14 11.31 -19.15 1.95
C THR A 14 12.77 -19.41 2.38
N LEU A 15 12.95 -20.27 3.40
CA LEU A 15 14.12 -21.15 3.53
C LEU A 15 13.72 -22.55 4.06
N VAL A 16 14.12 -23.58 3.32
CA VAL A 16 13.93 -25.01 3.64
C VAL A 16 15.06 -25.49 4.54
N LEU A 17 14.76 -26.12 5.68
CA LEU A 17 15.68 -27.04 6.35
C LEU A 17 14.92 -28.14 7.11
N THR A 18 15.22 -29.39 6.75
CA THR A 18 14.66 -30.61 7.35
C THR A 18 15.40 -30.98 8.63
N LEU A 19 14.68 -31.19 9.73
CA LEU A 19 15.13 -32.04 10.85
C LEU A 19 13.92 -32.73 11.50
N MET A 20 13.98 -34.06 11.60
CA MET A 20 12.98 -34.86 12.31
C MET A 20 13.27 -34.92 13.80
N VAL A 21 12.27 -34.61 14.62
CA VAL A 21 12.13 -35.09 15.99
C VAL A 21 10.68 -35.51 16.21
N THR A 22 10.46 -36.78 16.55
CA THR A 22 9.18 -37.28 17.05
C THR A 22 9.06 -36.97 18.54
N ALA A 23 8.08 -36.14 18.91
CA ALA A 23 7.61 -35.98 20.28
C ALA A 23 6.08 -35.80 20.31
N SER A 24 5.44 -36.57 21.19
CA SER A 24 4.10 -36.43 21.77
C SER A 24 3.16 -35.38 21.14
N VAL A 25 2.16 -35.84 20.37
CA VAL A 25 1.14 -34.97 19.75
C VAL A 25 0.10 -34.58 20.80
N SER A 26 0.38 -33.52 21.55
CA SER A 26 -0.66 -32.53 21.84
C SER A 26 -0.73 -31.66 20.59
N ALA A 27 -1.70 -31.89 19.70
CA ALA A 27 -1.89 -31.07 18.52
C ALA A 27 -2.34 -29.66 18.97
N GLN A 28 -1.37 -28.81 19.28
CA GLN A 28 -1.56 -27.38 19.20
C GLN A 28 -1.84 -27.11 17.71
N GLU A 29 -3.10 -26.83 17.37
CA GLU A 29 -3.46 -26.48 16.00
C GLU A 29 -2.60 -25.30 15.56
N ALA A 30 -1.84 -25.48 14.48
CA ALA A 30 -0.91 -24.49 13.97
C ALA A 30 -1.67 -23.21 13.53
N ASP A 31 -1.01 -22.06 13.68
CA ASP A 31 -1.45 -20.82 13.04
C ASP A 31 -1.51 -21.02 11.52
N LEU A 32 -2.43 -20.33 10.84
CA LEU A 32 -2.46 -20.36 9.38
C LEU A 32 -1.22 -19.67 8.84
N GLY A 33 -0.61 -20.23 7.80
CA GLY A 33 0.36 -19.47 7.01
C GLY A 33 -0.34 -18.55 6.02
N GLY A 34 0.28 -17.43 5.65
CA GLY A 34 -0.23 -16.53 4.62
C GLY A 34 -0.78 -15.21 5.17
N GLN A 35 -1.55 -14.46 4.36
CA GLN A 35 -1.94 -13.08 4.66
C GLN A 35 -3.26 -12.68 4.01
N ALA A 36 -3.90 -11.67 4.60
CA ALA A 36 -4.95 -10.86 3.97
C ALA A 36 -4.42 -9.45 3.75
N VAL A 37 -4.57 -8.92 2.53
CA VAL A 37 -3.98 -7.63 2.12
C VAL A 37 -5.03 -6.79 1.42
N PHE A 38 -5.19 -5.55 1.86
CA PHE A 38 -5.97 -4.55 1.12
C PHE A 38 -5.22 -4.17 -0.16
N ARG A 39 -5.94 -4.09 -1.27
CA ARG A 39 -5.38 -3.66 -2.55
C ARG A 39 -6.35 -2.76 -3.29
N ASP A 40 -5.80 -2.00 -4.21
CA ASP A 40 -6.56 -1.24 -5.19
C ASP A 40 -6.96 -2.13 -6.36
N THR A 41 -8.22 -2.01 -6.76
CA THR A 41 -8.72 -2.50 -8.04
C THR A 41 -9.25 -1.33 -8.88
N ASP A 42 -10.49 -0.89 -8.63
CA ASP A 42 -11.08 0.26 -9.33
C ASP A 42 -10.99 1.55 -8.49
N ALA A 43 -10.88 1.41 -7.17
CA ALA A 43 -10.72 2.49 -6.19
C ALA A 43 -9.65 2.16 -5.13
N ALA A 44 -9.29 3.16 -4.32
CA ALA A 44 -8.26 3.03 -3.30
C ALA A 44 -8.67 2.04 -2.20
N SER A 45 -7.86 0.99 -2.00
CA SER A 45 -8.03 -0.06 -0.98
C SER A 45 -9.44 -0.69 -0.98
N ASP A 46 -10.02 -0.86 -2.16
CA ASP A 46 -11.39 -1.36 -2.36
C ASP A 46 -11.48 -2.89 -2.48
N SER A 47 -10.35 -3.59 -2.40
CA SER A 47 -10.30 -5.05 -2.46
C SER A 47 -9.50 -5.65 -1.31
N LEU A 48 -9.81 -6.91 -0.98
CA LEU A 48 -9.09 -7.72 -0.02
C LEU A 48 -8.64 -9.02 -0.70
N VAL A 49 -7.33 -9.21 -0.82
CA VAL A 49 -6.73 -10.44 -1.32
C VAL A 49 -6.35 -11.33 -0.13
N MET A 50 -6.91 -12.52 -0.09
CA MET A 50 -6.70 -13.52 0.95
C MET A 50 -5.93 -14.69 0.37
N ASN A 51 -4.79 -15.02 0.97
CA ASN A 51 -3.98 -16.17 0.62
C ASN A 51 -3.54 -16.87 1.91
N PHE A 52 -4.18 -17.98 2.25
CA PHE A 52 -3.90 -18.77 3.44
C PHE A 52 -3.52 -20.20 3.09
N SER A 53 -2.67 -20.78 3.90
CA SER A 53 -2.20 -22.16 3.81
C SER A 53 -2.33 -22.87 5.15
N GLY A 54 -2.39 -24.20 5.12
CA GLY A 54 -2.54 -25.00 6.34
C GLY A 54 -3.94 -24.91 6.96
N VAL A 55 -4.94 -24.48 6.19
CA VAL A 55 -6.34 -24.36 6.63
C VAL A 55 -6.93 -25.74 6.89
N PRO A 56 -7.32 -26.07 8.13
CA PRO A 56 -7.89 -27.38 8.48
C PRO A 56 -9.19 -27.70 7.73
N ALA A 57 -9.50 -28.98 7.59
CA ALA A 57 -10.80 -29.39 7.07
C ALA A 57 -11.87 -29.24 8.16
N LEU A 58 -13.02 -28.66 7.80
CA LEU A 58 -14.16 -28.56 8.70
C LEU A 58 -15.03 -29.82 8.66
N PRO A 59 -15.77 -30.13 9.75
CA PRO A 59 -16.81 -31.14 9.72
C PRO A 59 -17.87 -30.88 8.65
N VAL A 60 -18.54 -31.95 8.20
CA VAL A 60 -19.68 -31.82 7.28
C VAL A 60 -20.76 -30.94 7.92
N GLY A 61 -21.29 -29.99 7.13
CA GLY A 61 -22.28 -29.03 7.60
C GLY A 61 -21.68 -27.75 8.18
N SER A 62 -20.38 -27.51 8.01
CA SER A 62 -19.71 -26.27 8.39
C SER A 62 -18.93 -25.66 7.23
N ALA A 63 -18.83 -24.33 7.23
CA ALA A 63 -18.04 -23.56 6.27
C ALA A 63 -17.20 -22.50 6.99
N TYR A 64 -16.10 -22.08 6.38
CA TYR A 64 -15.38 -20.89 6.82
C TYR A 64 -16.00 -19.67 6.18
N GLU A 65 -16.13 -18.57 6.92
CA GLU A 65 -16.55 -17.28 6.39
C GLU A 65 -15.60 -16.18 6.85
N GLY A 66 -15.20 -15.33 5.91
CA GLY A 66 -14.30 -14.21 6.16
C GLY A 66 -15.08 -12.94 6.53
N TRP A 67 -14.49 -12.15 7.43
CA TRP A 67 -15.09 -10.91 7.93
C TRP A 67 -14.05 -9.81 8.06
N LEU A 68 -14.42 -8.60 7.64
CA LEU A 68 -13.78 -7.36 8.02
C LEU A 68 -14.52 -6.73 9.19
N LEU A 69 -13.76 -6.33 10.21
CA LEU A 69 -14.28 -5.80 11.48
C LEU A 69 -13.65 -4.45 11.77
N ASP A 70 -14.48 -3.46 12.08
CA ASP A 70 -14.01 -2.14 12.51
C ASP A 70 -13.85 -2.07 14.04
N ALA A 71 -13.45 -0.89 14.54
CA ALA A 71 -13.27 -0.67 15.98
C ALA A 71 -14.59 -0.46 16.75
N ASP A 72 -15.65 -0.03 16.06
CA ASP A 72 -16.95 0.36 16.63
C ASP A 72 -17.97 -0.80 16.60
N GLY A 73 -17.58 -1.96 16.06
CA GLY A 73 -18.38 -3.17 15.99
C GLY A 73 -19.13 -3.36 14.67
N GLY A 74 -18.87 -2.52 13.67
CA GLY A 74 -19.29 -2.77 12.30
C GLY A 74 -18.54 -3.97 11.71
N LYS A 75 -19.25 -4.68 10.85
CA LYS A 75 -18.88 -5.98 10.33
C LYS A 75 -19.31 -6.10 8.89
N LEU A 76 -18.40 -6.56 8.05
CA LEU A 76 -18.60 -6.79 6.63
C LEU A 76 -18.18 -8.22 6.30
N SER A 77 -19.11 -9.04 5.83
CA SER A 77 -18.76 -10.36 5.29
C SER A 77 -18.02 -10.18 3.97
N VAL A 78 -16.92 -10.90 3.80
CA VAL A 78 -16.22 -11.04 2.52
C VAL A 78 -16.56 -12.38 1.83
N GLY A 79 -17.53 -13.10 2.37
CA GLY A 79 -18.10 -14.33 1.83
C GLY A 79 -17.50 -15.62 2.38
N ILE A 80 -18.13 -16.73 1.97
CA ILE A 80 -17.69 -18.09 2.29
C ILE A 80 -16.32 -18.35 1.67
N LEU A 81 -15.38 -18.75 2.51
CA LEU A 81 -14.01 -19.07 2.12
C LEU A 81 -13.91 -20.50 1.62
N VAL A 82 -13.56 -20.64 0.34
CA VAL A 82 -13.46 -21.94 -0.31
C VAL A 82 -12.01 -22.43 -0.24
N ARG A 83 -11.82 -23.63 0.31
CA ARG A 83 -10.51 -24.29 0.29
C ARG A 83 -10.19 -24.74 -1.13
N SER A 84 -9.11 -24.24 -1.70
CA SER A 84 -8.47 -24.76 -2.90
C SER A 84 -7.62 -25.97 -2.54
N GLY A 85 -7.77 -27.06 -3.29
CA GLY A 85 -7.07 -28.31 -3.02
C GLY A 85 -7.36 -28.84 -1.61
N THR A 86 -6.31 -29.23 -0.87
CA THR A 86 -6.45 -29.90 0.42
C THR A 86 -6.25 -29.01 1.64
N ALA A 87 -5.73 -27.78 1.52
CA ALA A 87 -5.39 -26.95 2.70
C ALA A 87 -5.27 -25.44 2.46
N ASP A 88 -5.51 -24.93 1.25
CA ASP A 88 -5.23 -23.52 0.94
C ASP A 88 -6.53 -22.75 0.73
N ILE A 89 -6.55 -21.45 1.04
CA ILE A 89 -7.60 -20.52 0.63
C ILE A 89 -6.93 -19.44 -0.20
N VAL A 90 -7.37 -19.27 -1.44
CA VAL A 90 -6.93 -18.18 -2.32
C VAL A 90 -8.19 -17.51 -2.88
N GLN A 91 -8.50 -16.33 -2.38
CA GLN A 91 -9.74 -15.63 -2.71
C GLN A 91 -9.55 -14.12 -2.68
N THR A 92 -10.33 -13.43 -3.49
CA THR A 92 -10.36 -11.97 -3.53
C THR A 92 -11.79 -11.51 -3.31
N TYR A 93 -11.96 -10.58 -2.37
CA TYR A 93 -13.16 -9.77 -2.25
C TYR A 93 -12.91 -8.42 -2.89
N VAL A 94 -13.87 -7.94 -3.68
CA VAL A 94 -13.87 -6.58 -4.22
C VAL A 94 -15.13 -5.91 -3.72
N SER A 95 -14.98 -4.73 -3.15
CA SER A 95 -16.09 -3.92 -2.69
C SER A 95 -17.05 -3.63 -3.85
N PRO A 96 -18.34 -3.97 -3.72
CA PRO A 96 -19.33 -3.64 -4.76
C PRO A 96 -19.58 -2.13 -4.92
N SER A 97 -19.33 -1.35 -3.87
CA SER A 97 -19.52 0.11 -3.86
C SER A 97 -18.21 0.90 -4.06
N GLY A 98 -17.07 0.21 -4.12
CA GLY A 98 -15.76 0.83 -4.23
C GLY A 98 -15.34 1.62 -2.99
N GLU A 99 -15.90 1.33 -1.80
CA GLU A 99 -15.43 1.98 -0.58
C GLU A 99 -14.00 1.57 -0.24
N ASN A 100 -13.26 2.50 0.36
CA ASN A 100 -11.94 2.22 0.91
C ASN A 100 -12.09 1.36 2.18
N LEU A 101 -11.81 0.07 2.07
CA LEU A 101 -11.96 -0.89 3.16
C LEU A 101 -10.95 -0.62 4.28
N ALA A 102 -9.72 -0.22 3.92
CA ALA A 102 -8.65 0.09 4.86
C ALA A 102 -8.96 1.35 5.71
N ALA A 103 -9.88 2.21 5.25
CA ALA A 103 -10.31 3.38 5.99
C ALA A 103 -11.23 3.05 7.18
N SER A 104 -11.94 1.93 7.13
CA SER A 104 -12.92 1.55 8.16
C SER A 104 -12.51 0.31 8.93
N TYR A 105 -11.89 -0.67 8.29
CA TYR A 105 -11.65 -1.98 8.87
C TYR A 105 -10.18 -2.17 9.23
N SER A 106 -9.92 -2.47 10.51
CA SER A 106 -8.57 -2.71 11.03
C SER A 106 -8.31 -4.18 11.38
N ARG A 107 -9.33 -5.05 11.25
CA ARG A 107 -9.24 -6.46 11.63
C ARG A 107 -9.88 -7.35 10.58
N PHE A 108 -9.19 -8.44 10.28
CA PHE A 108 -9.72 -9.55 9.51
C PHE A 108 -9.97 -10.74 10.45
N ALA A 109 -11.08 -11.44 10.24
CA ALA A 109 -11.43 -12.62 11.02
C ALA A 109 -12.01 -13.71 10.11
N ILE A 110 -11.75 -14.96 10.47
CA ILE A 110 -12.35 -16.15 9.87
C ILE A 110 -13.18 -16.83 10.94
N SER A 111 -14.46 -17.00 10.65
CA SER A 111 -15.46 -17.67 11.47
C SER A 111 -15.76 -19.07 10.94
N ILE A 112 -16.34 -19.92 11.79
CA ILE A 112 -16.91 -21.21 11.38
C ILE A 112 -18.43 -21.10 11.46
N GLU A 113 -19.09 -21.21 10.30
CA GLU A 113 -20.54 -21.07 10.17
C GLU A 113 -21.22 -22.41 9.88
N PRO A 114 -22.46 -22.63 10.38
CA PRO A 114 -23.25 -23.79 10.01
C PRO A 114 -23.79 -23.69 8.58
N VAL A 115 -24.05 -24.83 7.94
CA VAL A 115 -24.65 -24.89 6.60
C VAL A 115 -25.95 -25.71 6.67
N PRO A 116 -27.14 -25.11 6.47
CA PRO A 116 -27.38 -23.68 6.18
C PRO A 116 -27.18 -22.78 7.41
N ASP A 117 -26.77 -21.52 7.16
CA ASP A 117 -26.57 -20.52 8.20
C ASP A 117 -27.89 -19.79 8.55
N PRO A 118 -28.38 -19.88 9.79
CA PRO A 118 -29.58 -19.15 10.22
C PRO A 118 -29.34 -17.66 10.54
N ASP A 119 -28.11 -17.18 10.72
CA ASP A 119 -27.80 -15.76 10.98
C ASP A 119 -26.56 -15.27 10.18
N PRO A 120 -26.69 -15.11 8.84
CA PRO A 120 -25.59 -14.72 7.96
C PRO A 120 -25.12 -13.26 8.16
N SER A 121 -25.65 -12.54 9.15
CA SER A 121 -25.27 -11.16 9.46
C SER A 121 -24.34 -11.06 10.68
N THR A 122 -24.07 -12.17 11.34
CA THR A 122 -23.28 -12.23 12.56
C THR A 122 -22.24 -13.33 12.45
N PRO A 123 -20.95 -13.00 12.63
CA PRO A 123 -19.92 -14.03 12.69
C PRO A 123 -20.22 -15.03 13.81
N GLY A 124 -20.20 -16.30 13.47
CA GLY A 124 -20.14 -17.42 14.40
C GLY A 124 -18.80 -17.46 15.15
N PRO A 125 -18.44 -18.62 15.74
CA PRO A 125 -17.17 -18.77 16.45
C PRO A 125 -15.98 -18.41 15.56
N ILE A 126 -15.21 -17.40 16.00
CA ILE A 126 -13.99 -16.98 15.31
C ILE A 126 -12.91 -18.03 15.50
N ALA A 127 -12.48 -18.65 14.39
CA ALA A 127 -11.38 -19.61 14.34
C ALA A 127 -10.02 -18.93 14.23
N TYR A 128 -9.94 -17.86 13.45
CA TYR A 128 -8.71 -17.10 13.19
C TYR A 128 -9.01 -15.61 13.14
N SER A 129 -8.11 -14.77 13.65
CA SER A 129 -8.24 -13.32 13.52
C SER A 129 -6.90 -12.65 13.68
N ASP A 130 -6.74 -11.52 13.01
CA ASP A 130 -5.62 -10.62 13.25
C ASP A 130 -6.02 -9.18 12.93
N ALA A 131 -5.31 -8.24 13.52
CA ALA A 131 -5.63 -6.83 13.45
C ALA A 131 -4.38 -5.99 13.30
N VAL A 132 -4.49 -4.94 12.48
CA VAL A 132 -3.52 -3.85 12.50
C VAL A 132 -3.50 -3.27 13.92
N PRO A 133 -2.33 -3.14 14.56
CA PRO A 133 -2.24 -2.57 15.90
C PRO A 133 -2.92 -1.21 15.96
N ALA A 134 -3.71 -0.97 17.01
CA ALA A 134 -4.46 0.29 17.15
C ALA A 134 -3.56 1.53 17.18
N SER A 135 -2.28 1.36 17.60
CA SER A 135 -1.26 2.41 17.57
C SER A 135 -0.72 2.70 16.17
N VAL A 136 -0.82 1.74 15.24
CA VAL A 136 -0.33 1.83 13.85
C VAL A 136 -1.43 2.33 12.91
N PHE A 137 -2.67 1.89 13.13
CA PHE A 137 -3.80 2.14 12.23
C PHE A 137 -4.00 3.62 11.85
N PRO A 138 -3.90 4.61 12.77
CA PRO A 138 -4.00 6.02 12.38
C PRO A 138 -2.91 6.47 11.39
N HIS A 139 -1.68 5.98 11.54
CA HIS A 139 -0.56 6.34 10.67
C HIS A 139 -0.73 5.72 9.27
N VAL A 140 -1.20 4.49 9.18
CA VAL A 140 -1.61 3.86 7.91
C VAL A 140 -2.73 4.67 7.26
N GLY A 141 -3.75 5.08 8.03
CA GLY A 141 -4.82 5.95 7.54
C GLY A 141 -4.31 7.27 6.96
N HIS A 142 -3.34 7.92 7.61
CA HIS A 142 -2.71 9.14 7.07
C HIS A 142 -1.96 8.88 5.76
N LEU A 143 -1.32 7.71 5.62
CA LEU A 143 -0.57 7.35 4.42
C LEU A 143 -1.49 7.10 3.22
N VAL A 144 -2.53 6.29 3.37
CA VAL A 144 -3.30 5.76 2.21
C VAL A 144 -4.73 6.27 2.10
N VAL A 145 -5.29 6.88 3.15
CA VAL A 145 -6.69 7.34 3.17
C VAL A 145 -6.75 8.86 3.09
N ALA A 146 -6.36 9.54 4.17
CA ALA A 146 -6.54 10.97 4.30
C ALA A 146 -5.58 11.58 5.31
N TRP A 147 -5.00 12.72 4.96
CA TRP A 147 -4.21 13.54 5.86
C TRP A 147 -4.60 15.00 5.74
N GLY A 148 -5.18 15.56 6.81
CA GLY A 148 -5.77 16.91 6.77
C GLY A 148 -4.78 18.04 6.52
N SER A 149 -3.46 17.79 6.59
CA SER A 149 -2.44 18.77 6.21
C SER A 149 -2.12 18.78 4.71
N ASN A 150 -2.57 17.77 3.96
CA ASN A 150 -2.39 17.70 2.52
C ASN A 150 -3.50 18.46 1.77
N PRO A 151 -3.21 18.94 0.54
CA PRO A 151 -4.24 19.40 -0.38
C PRO A 151 -5.37 18.38 -0.54
N ASP A 152 -6.61 18.87 -0.52
CA ASP A 152 -7.85 18.07 -0.60
C ASP A 152 -7.96 16.96 0.48
N ALA A 153 -7.15 17.04 1.54
CA ALA A 153 -7.05 16.06 2.61
C ALA A 153 -6.73 14.63 2.14
N LYS A 154 -6.08 14.46 0.98
CA LYS A 154 -5.74 13.13 0.45
C LYS A 154 -4.66 12.42 1.26
N GLY A 155 -4.61 11.10 1.15
CA GLY A 155 -3.53 10.29 1.72
C GLY A 155 -2.15 10.73 1.24
N ILE A 156 -1.14 10.66 2.10
CA ILE A 156 0.23 11.12 1.81
C ILE A 156 0.83 10.37 0.62
N ALA A 157 0.72 9.04 0.57
CA ALA A 157 1.27 8.24 -0.51
C ALA A 157 0.51 8.45 -1.83
N VAL A 158 -0.80 8.69 -1.75
CA VAL A 158 -1.64 9.06 -2.91
C VAL A 158 -1.14 10.37 -3.51
N GLY A 159 -0.96 11.41 -2.70
CA GLY A 159 -0.45 12.69 -3.18
C GLY A 159 0.98 12.61 -3.71
N PHE A 160 1.84 11.79 -3.09
CA PHE A 160 3.18 11.53 -3.59
C PHE A 160 3.17 10.96 -5.02
N LEU A 161 2.36 9.92 -5.24
CA LEU A 161 2.19 9.28 -6.54
C LEU A 161 1.58 10.22 -7.58
N GLU A 162 0.50 10.92 -7.21
CA GLU A 162 -0.17 11.88 -8.11
C GLU A 162 0.79 12.99 -8.56
N GLN A 163 1.48 13.66 -7.64
CA GLN A 163 2.38 14.76 -8.00
C GLN A 163 3.58 14.27 -8.80
N MET A 164 4.11 13.08 -8.51
CA MET A 164 5.15 12.47 -9.33
C MET A 164 4.66 12.19 -10.75
N GLY A 165 3.42 11.71 -10.91
CA GLY A 165 2.78 11.52 -12.22
C GLY A 165 2.60 12.84 -12.98
N VAL A 166 2.22 13.91 -12.28
CA VAL A 166 2.11 15.26 -12.89
C VAL A 166 3.49 15.77 -13.32
N ALA A 167 4.53 15.55 -12.52
CA ALA A 167 5.92 15.89 -12.90
C ALA A 167 6.36 15.12 -14.16
N ALA A 168 6.10 13.81 -14.22
CA ALA A 168 6.40 12.98 -15.39
C ALA A 168 5.65 13.44 -16.64
N ARG A 169 4.38 13.82 -16.53
CA ARG A 169 3.61 14.39 -17.64
C ARG A 169 4.25 15.68 -18.15
N HIS A 170 4.68 16.57 -17.25
CA HIS A 170 5.33 17.81 -17.65
C HIS A 170 6.73 17.59 -18.23
N ALA A 171 7.48 16.60 -17.75
CA ALA A 171 8.75 16.23 -18.35
C ALA A 171 8.59 15.76 -19.81
N ASN A 172 7.60 14.91 -20.09
CA ASN A 172 7.29 14.48 -21.46
C ASN A 172 6.86 15.64 -22.36
N LEU A 173 5.98 16.52 -21.86
CA LEU A 173 5.57 17.72 -22.61
C LEU A 173 6.75 18.64 -22.93
N ALA A 174 7.75 18.72 -22.04
CA ALA A 174 8.99 19.45 -22.33
C ALA A 174 9.78 18.77 -23.45
N ALA A 175 10.00 17.45 -23.38
CA ALA A 175 10.73 16.71 -24.41
C ALA A 175 10.04 16.78 -25.80
N ASP A 176 8.71 16.70 -25.83
CA ASP A 176 7.90 16.71 -27.06
C ASP A 176 7.71 18.12 -27.67
N SER A 177 8.09 19.17 -26.95
CA SER A 177 7.90 20.54 -27.38
C SER A 177 8.86 20.93 -28.52
N SER A 178 8.33 21.62 -29.54
CA SER A 178 9.13 22.06 -30.69
C SER A 178 9.87 23.38 -30.46
N SER A 179 9.37 24.25 -29.56
CA SER A 179 9.97 25.56 -29.29
C SER A 179 10.78 25.53 -28.00
N LEU A 180 11.90 26.27 -27.97
CA LEU A 180 12.70 26.43 -26.75
C LEU A 180 11.86 26.98 -25.59
N ALA A 181 10.99 27.95 -25.87
CA ALA A 181 10.12 28.55 -24.86
C ALA A 181 9.18 27.53 -24.21
N ASP A 182 8.59 26.62 -25.00
CA ASP A 182 7.70 25.59 -24.47
C ASP A 182 8.48 24.51 -23.70
N LYS A 183 9.66 24.11 -24.21
CA LYS A 183 10.60 23.22 -23.49
C LYS A 183 10.91 23.77 -22.09
N GLN A 184 11.31 25.04 -22.02
CA GLN A 184 11.64 25.73 -20.76
C GLN A 184 10.42 25.86 -19.85
N LYS A 185 9.25 26.20 -20.39
CA LYS A 185 8.01 26.32 -19.62
C LYS A 185 7.65 25.00 -18.94
N HIS A 186 7.67 23.89 -19.69
CA HIS A 186 7.34 22.59 -19.13
C HIS A 186 8.42 22.07 -18.17
N ALA A 187 9.70 22.38 -18.40
CA ALA A 187 10.75 22.12 -17.42
C ALA A 187 10.54 22.92 -16.12
N GLN A 188 10.20 24.22 -16.21
CA GLN A 188 9.88 25.02 -15.03
C GLN A 188 8.67 24.46 -14.27
N HIS A 189 7.69 23.91 -14.97
CA HIS A 189 6.58 23.23 -14.34
C HIS A 189 7.04 22.01 -13.53
N VAL A 190 7.99 21.21 -14.02
CA VAL A 190 8.57 20.09 -13.24
C VAL A 190 9.20 20.61 -11.95
N ILE A 191 9.97 21.70 -11.99
CA ILE A 191 10.54 22.33 -10.79
C ILE A 191 9.42 22.73 -9.82
N ASN A 192 8.37 23.39 -10.30
CA ASN A 192 7.26 23.83 -9.46
C ASN A 192 6.54 22.66 -8.80
N ILE A 193 6.32 21.56 -9.52
CA ILE A 193 5.64 20.36 -9.00
C ILE A 193 6.52 19.65 -7.98
N VAL A 194 7.84 19.55 -8.20
CA VAL A 194 8.74 18.87 -7.25
C VAL A 194 8.83 19.65 -5.94
N GLU A 195 8.97 20.97 -6.02
CA GLU A 195 9.21 21.87 -4.89
C GLU A 195 7.93 22.38 -4.21
N GLY A 196 6.77 22.29 -4.87
CA GLY A 196 5.52 22.89 -4.38
C GLY A 196 5.44 24.41 -4.60
N LEU A 197 5.92 24.93 -5.73
CA LEU A 197 5.98 26.37 -6.02
C LEU A 197 4.76 26.89 -6.79
N GLY A 198 3.58 26.31 -6.53
CA GLY A 198 2.33 26.62 -7.22
C GLY A 198 2.10 25.77 -8.47
N GLY A 199 1.23 26.25 -9.37
CA GLY A 199 0.78 25.46 -10.51
C GLY A 199 1.84 25.29 -11.62
N PRO A 200 1.79 24.19 -12.40
CA PRO A 200 0.88 23.04 -12.26
C PRO A 200 1.25 22.14 -11.06
N GLY A 201 0.36 21.21 -10.72
CA GLY A 201 0.42 20.44 -9.47
C GLY A 201 -0.55 21.01 -8.43
N ASP A 202 -0.48 20.46 -7.21
CA ASP A 202 -1.33 20.88 -6.09
C ASP A 202 -0.69 21.96 -5.20
N GLY A 203 0.55 22.35 -5.49
CA GLY A 203 1.29 23.36 -4.74
C GLY A 203 1.87 22.86 -3.41
N PHE A 204 1.75 21.57 -3.07
CA PHE A 204 2.38 21.00 -1.88
C PHE A 204 3.77 20.44 -2.19
N GLY A 205 3.92 19.75 -3.32
CA GLY A 205 5.21 19.33 -3.83
C GLY A 205 5.60 17.90 -3.51
N VAL A 206 6.26 17.25 -4.48
CA VAL A 206 6.74 15.85 -4.36
C VAL A 206 7.65 15.66 -3.15
N LEU A 207 8.53 16.63 -2.87
CA LEU A 207 9.48 16.54 -1.75
C LEU A 207 8.78 16.54 -0.39
N ASN A 208 7.72 17.34 -0.24
CA ASN A 208 6.95 17.42 1.00
C ASN A 208 6.14 16.15 1.23
N TYR A 209 5.49 15.61 0.19
CA TYR A 209 4.82 14.32 0.29
C TYR A 209 5.79 13.19 0.66
N GLY A 210 6.97 13.14 0.02
CA GLY A 210 7.99 12.13 0.34
C GLY A 210 8.47 12.22 1.80
N ALA A 211 8.68 13.44 2.31
CA ALA A 211 9.08 13.67 3.69
C ALA A 211 8.01 13.22 4.69
N ASP A 212 6.74 13.57 4.44
CA ASP A 212 5.63 13.15 5.30
C ASP A 212 5.41 11.64 5.26
N LEU A 213 5.64 10.99 4.10
CA LEU A 213 5.53 9.54 3.95
C LEU A 213 6.57 8.84 4.84
N ILE A 214 7.85 9.23 4.71
CA ILE A 214 8.96 8.70 5.53
C ILE A 214 8.66 8.89 7.01
N LYS A 215 8.15 10.06 7.40
CA LYS A 215 7.81 10.37 8.79
C LYS A 215 6.70 9.46 9.33
N HIS A 216 5.62 9.27 8.58
CA HIS A 216 4.49 8.45 9.03
C HIS A 216 4.81 6.95 8.99
N ALA A 217 5.62 6.48 8.04
CA ALA A 217 6.18 5.14 8.06
C ALA A 217 7.03 4.91 9.33
N GLY A 218 7.90 5.87 9.68
CA GLY A 218 8.68 5.81 10.91
C GLY A 218 7.84 5.81 12.20
N PHE A 219 6.70 6.53 12.20
CA PHE A 219 5.74 6.47 13.31
C PHE A 219 5.08 5.10 13.42
N SER A 220 4.63 4.51 12.30
CA SER A 220 4.09 3.14 12.29
C SER A 220 5.09 2.13 12.87
N LYS A 221 6.34 2.18 12.40
CA LYS A 221 7.43 1.32 12.90
C LYS A 221 7.65 1.48 14.40
N SER A 222 7.68 2.72 14.88
CA SER A 222 7.89 3.00 16.31
C SER A 222 6.70 2.59 17.18
N ALA A 223 5.48 2.71 16.64
CA ALA A 223 4.22 2.39 17.32
C ALA A 223 4.00 0.89 17.53
N ALA A 224 4.70 0.03 16.78
CA ALA A 224 4.70 -1.41 16.91
C ALA A 224 6.12 -1.98 16.70
N ALA A 225 7.07 -1.57 17.55
CA ALA A 225 8.49 -1.91 17.40
C ALA A 225 8.79 -3.43 17.48
N ASP A 226 7.92 -4.21 18.11
CA ASP A 226 8.04 -5.67 18.24
C ASP A 226 7.30 -6.43 17.12
N ASP A 227 6.64 -5.70 16.20
CA ASP A 227 5.94 -6.26 15.05
C ASP A 227 6.84 -6.16 13.81
N GLU A 228 7.51 -7.26 13.49
CA GLU A 228 8.47 -7.36 12.38
C GLU A 228 7.83 -6.96 11.04
N SER A 229 6.57 -7.30 10.83
CA SER A 229 5.87 -7.04 9.58
C SER A 229 5.49 -5.58 9.39
N VAL A 230 5.07 -4.91 10.47
CA VAL A 230 4.92 -3.45 10.47
C VAL A 230 6.29 -2.79 10.25
N GLY A 231 7.34 -3.32 10.87
CA GLY A 231 8.70 -2.85 10.69
C GLY A 231 9.19 -2.92 9.24
N ASP A 232 9.04 -4.08 8.61
CA ASP A 232 9.45 -4.35 7.23
C ASP A 232 8.65 -3.50 6.23
N GLY A 233 7.33 -3.40 6.42
CA GLY A 233 6.47 -2.56 5.59
C GLY A 233 6.84 -1.08 5.68
N ALA A 234 7.12 -0.58 6.88
CA ALA A 234 7.57 0.79 7.09
C ALA A 234 8.95 1.06 6.47
N ASP A 235 9.87 0.10 6.55
CA ASP A 235 11.20 0.23 5.93
C ASP A 235 11.12 0.21 4.41
N ALA A 236 10.29 -0.67 3.83
CA ALA A 236 10.05 -0.72 2.40
C ALA A 236 9.44 0.60 1.88
N ALA A 237 8.39 1.11 2.53
CA ALA A 237 7.77 2.38 2.19
C ALA A 237 8.76 3.55 2.31
N THR A 238 9.59 3.55 3.37
CA THR A 238 10.64 4.57 3.56
C THR A 238 11.68 4.52 2.43
N ALA A 239 12.18 3.34 2.08
CA ALA A 239 13.18 3.18 1.02
C ALA A 239 12.62 3.57 -0.35
N ALA A 240 11.37 3.23 -0.64
CA ALA A 240 10.67 3.61 -1.87
C ALA A 240 10.48 5.13 -1.95
N ALA A 241 10.01 5.77 -0.88
CA ALA A 241 9.86 7.22 -0.82
C ALA A 241 11.21 7.96 -0.97
N GLN A 242 12.27 7.50 -0.30
CA GLN A 242 13.62 8.06 -0.46
C GLN A 242 14.11 7.94 -1.91
N SER A 243 13.86 6.80 -2.56
CA SER A 243 14.21 6.60 -3.97
C SER A 243 13.44 7.58 -4.87
N GLY A 244 12.12 7.70 -4.67
CA GLY A 244 11.28 8.64 -5.41
C GLY A 244 11.70 10.09 -5.23
N VAL A 245 12.01 10.51 -4.00
CA VAL A 245 12.56 11.84 -3.70
C VAL A 245 13.89 12.05 -4.43
N GLY A 246 14.82 11.10 -4.38
CA GLY A 246 16.11 11.23 -5.07
C GLY A 246 15.99 11.23 -6.60
N PHE A 247 14.95 10.61 -7.17
CA PHE A 247 14.62 10.77 -8.60
C PHE A 247 14.04 12.16 -8.89
N ALA A 248 13.14 12.66 -8.04
CA ALA A 248 12.53 13.98 -8.19
C ALA A 248 13.56 15.12 -8.12
N GLU A 249 14.49 15.06 -7.17
CA GLU A 249 15.56 16.06 -7.01
C GLU A 249 16.44 16.12 -8.26
N ARG A 250 16.88 14.96 -8.78
CA ARG A 250 17.67 14.92 -10.01
C ARG A 250 16.89 15.40 -11.22
N ALA A 251 15.59 15.06 -11.32
CA ALA A 251 14.74 15.55 -12.40
C ALA A 251 14.57 17.07 -12.34
N ARG A 252 14.41 17.65 -11.13
CA ARG A 252 14.40 19.10 -10.91
C ARG A 252 15.71 19.73 -11.35
N ASP A 253 16.84 19.12 -11.04
CA ASP A 253 18.16 19.65 -11.41
C ASP A 253 18.34 19.66 -12.94
N GLU A 254 17.92 18.61 -13.64
CA GLU A 254 17.90 18.56 -15.12
C GLU A 254 16.92 19.57 -15.71
N ALA A 255 15.75 19.75 -15.08
CA ALA A 255 14.80 20.78 -15.46
C ALA A 255 15.40 22.20 -15.33
N ALA A 256 16.20 22.45 -14.30
CA ALA A 256 16.90 23.73 -14.13
C ALA A 256 17.93 23.98 -15.24
N VAL A 257 18.63 22.93 -15.71
CA VAL A 257 19.51 23.01 -16.89
C VAL A 257 18.70 23.38 -18.14
N ALA A 258 17.53 22.77 -18.33
CA ALA A 258 16.66 23.07 -19.47
C ALA A 258 16.14 24.51 -19.43
N VAL A 259 15.69 25.00 -18.27
CA VAL A 259 15.24 26.39 -18.07
C VAL A 259 16.35 27.39 -18.37
N ALA A 260 17.59 27.12 -17.94
CA ALA A 260 18.73 28.01 -18.12
C ALA A 260 19.29 28.03 -19.56
N SER A 261 18.87 27.10 -20.43
CA SER A 261 19.41 26.97 -21.78
C SER A 261 18.97 28.12 -22.69
N GLY A 262 19.91 28.77 -23.40
CA GLY A 262 19.61 29.88 -24.30
C GLY A 262 19.26 29.47 -25.74
N THR A 263 19.48 28.20 -26.10
CA THR A 263 19.38 27.64 -27.45
C THR A 263 18.96 26.17 -27.36
N SER A 264 18.35 25.65 -28.43
CA SER A 264 18.09 24.22 -28.56
C SER A 264 19.37 23.52 -29.04
N GLU A 265 20.16 23.04 -28.08
CA GLU A 265 21.42 22.35 -28.30
C GLU A 265 21.40 20.93 -27.75
N PHE A 266 22.36 20.12 -28.15
CA PHE A 266 22.54 18.74 -27.69
C PHE A 266 22.49 18.59 -26.15
N ARG A 267 23.02 19.57 -25.41
CA ARG A 267 22.97 19.57 -23.94
C ARG A 267 21.54 19.71 -23.39
N LEU A 268 20.70 20.52 -24.04
CA LEU A 268 19.30 20.66 -23.66
C LEU A 268 18.57 19.33 -23.90
N ASP A 269 18.79 18.71 -25.05
CA ASP A 269 18.11 17.45 -25.38
C ASP A 269 18.50 16.33 -24.41
N ILE A 270 19.77 16.23 -24.00
CA ILE A 270 20.20 15.30 -22.93
C ILE A 270 19.46 15.59 -21.61
N ALA A 271 19.37 16.86 -21.20
CA ALA A 271 18.72 17.21 -19.95
C ALA A 271 17.22 16.84 -19.97
N LEU A 272 16.55 17.04 -21.11
CA LEU A 272 15.14 16.67 -21.28
C LEU A 272 14.96 15.14 -21.23
N ASP A 273 15.80 14.37 -21.91
CA ASP A 273 15.77 12.91 -21.89
C ASP A 273 16.02 12.35 -20.48
N ASN A 274 17.02 12.90 -19.78
CA ASN A 274 17.30 12.54 -18.39
C ASN A 274 16.10 12.87 -17.48
N MET A 275 15.52 14.06 -17.62
CA MET A 275 14.35 14.47 -16.83
C MET A 275 13.16 13.52 -17.04
N VAL A 276 12.88 13.10 -18.29
CA VAL A 276 11.83 12.12 -18.59
C VAL A 276 12.12 10.78 -17.91
N SER A 277 13.35 10.25 -18.05
CA SER A 277 13.72 8.98 -17.43
C SER A 277 13.65 9.03 -15.89
N LEU A 278 14.13 10.12 -15.29
CA LEU A 278 14.14 10.29 -13.84
C LEU A 278 12.73 10.41 -13.27
N THR A 279 11.86 11.20 -13.89
CA THR A 279 10.45 11.30 -13.44
C THR A 279 9.70 9.98 -13.61
N ALA A 280 9.94 9.22 -14.68
CA ALA A 280 9.36 7.88 -14.85
C ALA A 280 9.82 6.89 -13.77
N ASN A 281 11.12 6.87 -13.44
CA ASN A 281 11.64 6.08 -12.33
C ASN A 281 11.07 6.54 -10.97
N GLY A 282 10.88 7.85 -10.82
CA GLY A 282 10.22 8.45 -9.67
C GLY A 282 8.79 7.94 -9.50
N VAL A 283 8.00 7.84 -10.59
CA VAL A 283 6.64 7.28 -10.57
C VAL A 283 6.67 5.84 -10.07
N GLY A 284 7.55 4.99 -10.62
CA GLY A 284 7.65 3.59 -10.16
C GLY A 284 8.06 3.47 -8.69
N ALA A 285 8.90 4.37 -8.18
CA ALA A 285 9.23 4.42 -6.76
C ALA A 285 8.05 4.91 -5.89
N ALA A 286 7.26 5.86 -6.38
CA ALA A 286 6.06 6.32 -5.70
C ALA A 286 4.95 5.27 -5.66
N GLU A 287 4.79 4.48 -6.74
CA GLU A 287 3.91 3.31 -6.78
C GLU A 287 4.33 2.29 -5.73
N ALA A 288 5.63 1.97 -5.66
CA ALA A 288 6.16 1.03 -4.65
C ALA A 288 6.01 1.53 -3.21
N ALA A 289 5.95 2.84 -2.97
CA ALA A 289 5.70 3.42 -1.65
C ALA A 289 4.21 3.41 -1.26
N TYR A 290 3.32 3.25 -2.24
CA TYR A 290 1.87 3.22 -2.06
C TYR A 290 1.33 1.80 -1.84
N THR A 291 1.96 0.79 -2.44
CA THR A 291 1.58 -0.64 -2.34
C THR A 291 2.15 -1.34 -1.13
#